data_AF-A0A7Y6YW63-F1
#
_entry.id   AF-A0A7Y6YW63-F1
#
_cell.length_a   1.000
_cell.length_b   1.000
_cell.length_c   1.000
_cell.angle_alpha   90.00
_cell.angle_beta   90.00
_cell.angle_gamma   90.00
#
_symmetry.space_group_name_H-M   'P 1'
#
loop_
_entity.id
_entity.type
_entity.pdbx_description
1 polymer ?
#
loop_
_entity_poly.entity_id
_entity_poly.type
_entity_poly.pdbx_seq_one_letter_code
_entity_poly.pdbx_strand_id
1 'polypeptide(L)'
;MNTPHRRKEWLEFKAWCADRKLRAFPAHPWTVAAYIVWLDANRRFRTLQKRLDVISRVHVRACVHAPDQEDVVQKTLSAIHQRREAGSHKSFDGRDLLEPKKARPTLKKIVKKTKLSHIPPLVSRRPQPEA
;
A
#
# COMPACT_ATOMS: atom_id res chain seq x y z
N MET A 1 -18.35 -17.65 0.87
CA MET A 1 -18.16 -17.45 2.33
C MET A 1 -18.45 -15.99 2.72
N ASN A 2 -19.57 -15.76 3.40
CA ASN A 2 -19.98 -14.44 3.87
C ASN A 2 -19.50 -14.22 5.31
N THR A 3 -18.31 -13.64 5.47
CA THR A 3 -17.79 -13.33 6.80
C THR A 3 -18.57 -12.15 7.38
N PRO A 4 -19.35 -12.32 8.47
CA PRO A 4 -20.19 -11.26 9.05
C PRO A 4 -19.38 -10.04 9.51
N HIS A 5 -18.09 -10.25 9.81
CA HIS A 5 -17.16 -9.20 10.21
C HIS A 5 -16.99 -8.08 9.17
N ARG A 6 -17.12 -8.37 7.86
CA ARG A 6 -16.94 -7.36 6.80
C ARG A 6 -17.98 -6.23 6.89
N ARG A 7 -19.23 -6.55 7.22
CA ARG A 7 -20.30 -5.54 7.34
C ARG A 7 -20.05 -4.61 8.52
N LYS A 8 -19.63 -5.18 9.67
CA LYS A 8 -19.33 -4.40 10.87
C LYS A 8 -18.16 -3.44 10.65
N GLU A 9 -17.09 -3.90 10.02
CA GLU A 9 -15.92 -3.08 9.70
C GLU A 9 -16.26 -1.89 8.79
N TRP A 10 -17.12 -2.11 7.79
CA TRP A 10 -17.61 -1.03 6.93
C TRP A 10 -18.49 -0.03 7.67
N LEU A 11 -19.41 -0.51 8.52
CA LEU A 11 -20.27 0.37 9.32
C LEU A 11 -19.46 1.24 10.29
N GLU A 12 -18.43 0.67 10.92
CA GLU A 12 -17.53 1.43 11.79
C GLU A 12 -16.79 2.53 11.03
N PHE A 13 -16.34 2.24 9.80
CA PHE A 13 -15.76 3.27 8.92
C PHE A 13 -16.78 4.36 8.56
N LYS A 14 -18.01 3.99 8.18
CA LYS A 14 -19.06 4.98 7.90
C LYS A 14 -19.37 5.86 9.11
N ALA A 15 -19.44 5.28 10.31
CA ALA A 15 -19.68 6.01 11.55
C ALA A 15 -18.53 6.98 11.84
N TRP A 16 -17.28 6.54 11.67
CA TRP A 16 -16.09 7.37 11.84
C TRP A 16 -16.06 8.54 10.85
N CYS A 17 -16.45 8.31 9.59
CA CYS A 17 -16.58 9.37 8.59
C CYS A 17 -17.71 10.34 8.95
N ALA A 18 -18.88 9.85 9.38
CA ALA A 18 -20.03 10.68 9.74
C ALA A 18 -19.70 11.63 10.91
N ASP A 19 -19.04 11.12 11.95
CA ASP A 19 -18.57 11.90 13.10
C ASP A 19 -17.65 13.07 12.68
N ARG A 20 -16.84 12.86 11.63
CA ARG A 20 -15.89 13.85 11.09
C ARG A 20 -16.44 14.66 9.91
N LYS A 21 -17.72 14.51 9.57
CA LYS A 21 -18.36 15.13 8.40
C LYS A 21 -17.63 14.82 7.07
N LEU A 22 -17.01 13.65 6.99
CA LEU A 22 -16.32 13.15 5.80
C LEU A 22 -17.22 12.25 4.96
N ARG A 23 -17.00 12.23 3.65
CA ARG A 23 -17.71 11.32 2.75
C ARG A 23 -17.09 9.92 2.83
N ALA A 24 -17.89 8.95 3.29
CA ALA A 24 -17.47 7.55 3.36
C ALA A 24 -17.47 6.85 1.99
N PHE A 25 -18.26 7.34 1.03
CA PHE A 25 -18.34 6.78 -0.32
C PHE A 25 -18.78 7.86 -1.33
N PRO A 26 -18.10 8.02 -2.48
CA PRO A 26 -16.74 7.54 -2.75
C PRO A 26 -15.75 8.20 -1.78
N ALA A 27 -14.95 7.39 -1.08
CA ALA A 27 -13.98 7.90 -0.12
C ALA A 27 -12.79 8.51 -0.87
N HIS A 28 -12.37 9.71 -0.44
CA HIS A 28 -11.10 10.26 -0.88
C HIS A 28 -9.94 9.40 -0.33
N PRO A 29 -8.85 9.14 -1.07
CA PRO A 29 -7.74 8.31 -0.59
C PRO A 29 -7.14 8.82 0.73
N TRP A 30 -7.11 10.14 0.90
CA TRP A 30 -6.71 10.77 2.16
C TRP A 30 -7.63 10.41 3.33
N THR A 31 -8.96 10.34 3.13
CA THR A 31 -9.90 9.91 4.17
C THR A 31 -9.58 8.50 4.66
N VAL A 32 -9.22 7.60 3.75
CA VAL A 32 -8.85 6.22 4.07
C VAL A 32 -7.50 6.17 4.79
N ALA A 33 -6.51 6.94 4.32
CA ALA A 33 -5.22 7.06 5.01
C ALA A 33 -5.37 7.58 6.45
N ALA A 34 -6.17 8.63 6.64
CA ALA A 34 -6.45 9.21 7.96
C ALA A 34 -7.16 8.19 8.88
N TYR A 35 -8.10 7.42 8.33
CA TYR A 35 -8.76 6.35 9.08
C TYR A 35 -7.78 5.26 9.52
N ILE A 36 -6.86 4.84 8.64
CA ILE A 36 -5.83 3.84 8.97
C ILE A 36 -4.92 4.33 10.09
N VAL A 37 -4.50 5.60 10.05
CA VAL A 37 -3.70 6.21 11.13
C VAL A 37 -4.47 6.24 12.45
N TRP A 38 -5.76 6.57 12.41
CA TRP A 38 -6.61 6.52 13.61
C TRP A 38 -6.72 5.10 14.19
N LEU A 39 -6.79 4.07 13.33
CA LEU A 39 -6.81 2.67 13.75
C LEU A 39 -5.49 2.16 14.29
N ASP A 40 -4.38 2.69 13.76
CA ASP A 40 -3.03 2.32 14.16
C ASP A 40 -2.83 2.44 15.67
N ALA A 41 -3.40 3.49 16.27
CA ALA A 41 -3.33 3.74 17.71
C ALA A 41 -3.92 2.60 18.57
N ASN A 42 -4.92 1.87 18.07
CA ASN A 42 -5.76 1.00 18.89
C ASN A 42 -5.82 -0.46 18.43
N ARG A 43 -5.23 -0.81 17.28
CA ARG A 43 -5.40 -2.13 16.65
C ARG A 43 -4.09 -2.70 16.14
N ARG A 44 -4.07 -4.00 15.83
CA ARG A 44 -2.92 -4.69 15.23
C ARG A 44 -2.83 -4.38 13.73
N PHE A 45 -1.63 -4.33 13.17
CA PHE A 45 -1.40 -4.04 11.74
C PHE A 45 -2.20 -4.95 10.79
N ARG A 46 -2.31 -6.25 11.10
CA ARG A 46 -3.14 -7.19 10.31
C ARG A 46 -4.62 -6.77 10.25
N THR A 47 -5.13 -6.11 11.29
CA THR A 47 -6.51 -5.60 11.31
C THR A 47 -6.66 -4.38 10.41
N LEU A 48 -5.64 -3.52 10.31
CA LEU A 48 -5.64 -2.38 9.39
C LEU A 48 -5.75 -2.85 7.94
N GLN A 49 -4.93 -3.84 7.55
CA GLN A 49 -4.96 -4.43 6.20
C GLN A 49 -6.32 -5.06 5.88
N LYS A 50 -6.92 -5.81 6.82
CA LYS A 50 -8.25 -6.39 6.65
C LYS A 50 -9.33 -5.32 6.44
N ARG A 51 -9.29 -4.24 7.23
CA ARG A 51 -10.25 -3.13 7.08
C ARG A 51 -10.09 -2.41 5.76
N LEU A 52 -8.85 -2.21 5.29
CA LEU A 52 -8.59 -1.63 3.99
C LEU A 52 -9.14 -2.51 2.86
N ASP A 53 -8.92 -3.83 2.91
CA ASP A 53 -9.49 -4.78 1.95
C ASP A 53 -11.03 -4.70 1.92
N VAL A 54 -11.69 -4.58 3.07
CA VAL A 54 -13.15 -4.39 3.13
C VAL A 54 -13.59 -3.08 2.47
N ILE A 55 -12.92 -1.97 2.77
CA ILE A 55 -13.23 -0.66 2.15
C ILE A 55 -13.03 -0.74 0.63
N SER A 56 -11.92 -1.32 0.18
CA SER A 56 -11.61 -1.45 -1.24
C SER A 56 -12.63 -2.31 -1.98
N ARG A 57 -13.07 -3.43 -1.40
CA ARG A 57 -14.12 -4.27 -2.00
C ARG A 57 -15.44 -3.53 -2.17
N VAL A 58 -15.80 -2.64 -1.25
CA VAL A 58 -17.01 -1.82 -1.40
C VAL A 58 -16.88 -0.86 -2.59
N HIS A 59 -15.71 -0.26 -2.78
CA HIS A 59 -15.46 0.65 -3.89
C HIS A 59 -15.41 -0.08 -5.24
N VAL A 60 -14.70 -1.20 -5.30
CA VAL A 60 -14.64 -2.06 -6.51
C VAL A 60 -16.02 -2.58 -6.89
N ARG A 61 -16.83 -3.00 -5.92
CA ARG A 61 -18.20 -3.47 -6.18
C ARG A 61 -19.09 -2.37 -6.77
N ALA A 62 -18.82 -1.12 -6.45
CA ALA A 62 -19.52 0.02 -7.00
C ALA A 62 -18.86 0.58 -8.28
N CYS A 63 -17.89 -0.14 -8.85
CA CYS A 63 -17.12 0.25 -10.03
C CYS A 63 -16.40 1.60 -9.89
N VAL A 64 -16.03 1.98 -8.67
CA VAL A 64 -15.25 3.20 -8.36
C VAL A 64 -13.80 2.83 -8.08
N HIS A 65 -12.89 3.77 -8.33
CA HIS A 65 -11.46 3.62 -8.02
C HIS A 65 -11.25 3.14 -6.57
N ALA A 66 -10.42 2.12 -6.42
CA ALA A 66 -10.18 1.48 -5.13
C ALA A 66 -9.10 2.25 -4.36
N PRO A 67 -9.36 2.70 -3.12
CA PRO A 67 -8.42 3.52 -2.36
C PRO A 67 -7.14 2.77 -1.95
N ASP A 68 -7.08 1.44 -2.08
CA ASP A 68 -5.88 0.65 -1.82
C ASP A 68 -4.79 0.85 -2.90
N GLN A 69 -5.15 1.18 -4.14
CA GLN A 69 -4.15 1.38 -5.20
C GLN A 69 -3.44 2.74 -5.13
N GLU A 70 -3.91 3.63 -4.25
CA GLU A 70 -3.44 5.00 -4.16
C GLU A 70 -2.14 5.09 -3.35
N ASP A 71 -1.17 5.81 -3.90
CA ASP A 71 0.16 5.99 -3.33
C ASP A 71 0.13 6.49 -1.88
N VAL A 72 -0.80 7.39 -1.57
CA VAL A 72 -0.95 7.98 -0.24
C VAL A 72 -1.27 6.91 0.80
N VAL A 73 -2.14 5.96 0.47
CA VAL A 73 -2.55 4.88 1.36
C VAL A 73 -1.42 3.88 1.55
N GLN A 74 -0.74 3.50 0.46
CA GLN A 74 0.40 2.58 0.51
C GLN A 74 1.61 3.15 1.29
N LYS A 75 1.92 4.44 1.08
CA LYS A 75 2.96 5.15 1.86
C LYS A 75 2.60 5.20 3.34
N THR A 76 1.34 5.43 3.66
CA THR A 76 0.85 5.47 5.05
C THR A 76 0.99 4.10 5.73
N LEU A 77 0.57 3.02 5.07
CA LEU A 77 0.76 1.66 5.58
C LEU A 77 2.23 1.31 5.76
N SER A 78 3.08 1.68 4.80
CA SER A 78 4.52 1.45 4.86
C SER A 78 5.15 2.20 6.03
N ALA A 79 4.76 3.46 6.25
CA ALA A 79 5.23 4.26 7.38
C ALA A 79 4.80 3.67 8.73
N ILE A 80 3.55 3.20 8.84
CA ILE A 80 3.03 2.53 10.04
C ILE A 80 3.80 1.22 10.29
N HIS A 81 4.03 0.42 9.25
CA HIS A 81 4.78 -0.81 9.36
C HIS A 81 6.21 -0.55 9.84
N GLN A 82 6.92 0.38 9.19
CA GLN A 82 8.27 0.78 9.57
C GLN A 82 8.34 1.30 11.01
N ARG A 83 7.37 2.11 11.44
CA ARG A 83 7.27 2.62 12.81
C ARG A 83 7.14 1.49 13.82
N ARG A 84 6.27 0.50 13.55
CA ARG A 84 6.05 -0.64 14.45
C ARG A 84 7.26 -1.56 14.52
N GLU A 85 7.91 -1.81 13.38
CA GLU A 85 9.14 -2.62 13.29
C GLU A 85 10.33 -1.94 13.98
N ALA A 86 10.45 -0.61 13.84
CA ALA A 86 11.47 0.16 14.54
C ALA A 86 11.30 0.16 16.07
N GLY A 87 10.11 -0.23 16.56
CA GLY A 87 9.76 -0.25 17.97
C GLY A 87 9.45 1.14 18.54
N SER A 88 9.27 1.21 19.87
CA SER A 88 9.37 2.50 20.57
C SER A 88 10.73 3.07 20.21
N HIS A 89 10.76 4.26 19.61
CA HIS A 89 11.99 4.94 19.18
C HIS A 89 13.06 4.64 20.22
N LYS A 90 14.16 3.97 19.82
CA LYS A 90 15.41 4.13 20.56
C LYS A 90 15.53 5.64 20.69
N SER A 91 15.41 6.11 21.92
CA SER A 91 15.26 7.51 22.25
C SER A 91 16.18 8.28 21.34
N PHE A 92 15.64 9.25 20.60
CA PHE A 92 16.49 10.20 19.91
C PHE A 92 17.32 10.89 21.00
N ASP A 93 18.51 10.37 21.23
CA ASP A 93 19.43 10.89 22.22
C ASP A 93 20.13 12.07 21.52
N GLY A 94 20.44 13.14 22.24
CA GLY A 94 21.13 14.31 21.66
C GLY A 94 22.45 13.95 20.95
N ARG A 95 22.97 12.73 21.18
CA ARG A 95 24.12 12.14 20.49
C ARG A 95 23.85 11.82 19.00
N ASP A 96 22.60 11.59 18.61
CA ASP A 96 22.20 11.37 17.21
C ASP A 96 22.44 12.61 16.32
N LEU A 97 22.55 13.81 16.92
CA LEU A 97 22.89 15.04 16.20
C LEU A 97 24.38 15.09 15.79
N LEU A 98 25.23 14.39 16.53
CA LEU A 98 26.69 14.37 16.32
C LEU A 98 27.12 13.22 15.40
N GLU A 99 26.31 12.16 15.28
CA GLU A 99 26.60 11.10 14.33
C GLU A 99 26.28 11.58 12.89
N PRO A 100 27.26 11.57 11.96
CA PRO A 100 26.95 11.86 10.57
C PRO A 100 25.96 10.80 10.08
N LYS A 101 24.80 11.26 9.62
CA LYS A 101 23.68 10.44 9.12
C LYS A 101 24.21 9.24 8.35
N LYS A 102 24.17 8.04 8.96
CA LYS A 102 24.65 6.81 8.31
C LYS A 102 24.04 6.75 6.93
N ALA A 103 24.90 6.69 5.90
CA ALA A 103 24.47 6.74 4.51
C ALA A 103 23.35 5.73 4.32
N ARG A 104 22.18 6.20 3.83
CA ARG A 104 21.02 5.34 3.57
C ARG A 104 21.54 4.17 2.73
N PRO A 105 21.31 2.90 3.11
CA PRO A 105 21.84 1.77 2.35
C PRO A 105 21.35 1.93 0.92
N THR A 106 22.28 2.17 0.01
CA THR A 106 21.96 2.32 -1.40
C THR A 106 21.38 0.98 -1.84
N LEU A 107 20.11 0.98 -2.25
CA LEU A 107 19.50 -0.19 -2.85
C LEU A 107 20.40 -0.57 -4.03
N LYS A 108 21.13 -1.69 -3.91
CA LYS A 108 21.98 -2.19 -4.99
C LYS A 108 21.05 -2.39 -6.19
N LYS A 109 21.16 -1.53 -7.21
CA LYS A 109 20.45 -1.73 -8.47
C LYS A 109 20.88 -3.11 -8.97
N ILE A 110 19.93 -4.04 -9.04
CA ILE A 110 20.14 -5.30 -9.76
C ILE A 110 20.18 -4.90 -11.23
N VAL A 111 21.36 -4.53 -11.71
CA VAL A 111 21.60 -4.36 -13.13
C VAL A 111 21.50 -5.75 -13.73
N LYS A 112 20.34 -6.08 -14.31
CA LYS A 112 20.19 -7.26 -15.14
C LYS A 112 21.18 -7.10 -16.29
N LYS A 113 22.32 -7.78 -16.22
CA LYS A 113 23.25 -7.87 -17.36
C LYS A 113 22.53 -8.65 -18.44
N THR A 114 21.89 -7.95 -19.38
CA THR A 114 21.42 -8.55 -20.62
C THR A 114 22.66 -9.11 -21.31
N LYS A 115 22.79 -10.43 -21.40
CA LYS A 115 23.87 -11.03 -22.20
C LYS A 115 23.58 -10.65 -23.65
N LEU A 116 24.44 -9.85 -24.25
CA LEU A 116 24.38 -9.55 -25.68
C LEU A 116 24.61 -10.88 -26.41
N SER A 117 23.56 -11.49 -26.96
CA SER A 117 23.71 -12.70 -27.77
C SER A 117 24.10 -12.28 -29.19
N HIS A 118 25.20 -12.83 -29.71
CA HIS A 118 25.58 -12.66 -31.12
C HIS A 118 24.60 -13.33 -32.10
N ILE A 119 23.69 -14.15 -31.59
CA ILE A 119 22.71 -14.87 -32.39
C ILE A 119 21.50 -13.93 -32.57
N PRO A 120 21.20 -13.48 -33.80
CA PRO A 120 19.98 -12.73 -34.05
C PRO A 120 18.77 -13.62 -33.75
N PRO A 121 17.66 -13.06 -33.23
CA PRO A 121 16.45 -13.84 -32.99
C PRO A 121 16.03 -14.53 -34.30
N LEU A 122 15.82 -15.85 -34.25
CA LEU A 122 15.29 -16.59 -35.39
C LEU A 122 13.92 -16.03 -35.74
N VAL A 123 13.86 -15.27 -36.83
CA VAL A 123 12.60 -14.85 -37.45
C VAL A 123 11.98 -16.12 -38.02
N SER A 124 10.82 -16.54 -37.50
CA SER A 124 10.03 -17.59 -38.12
C SER A 124 9.74 -17.18 -39.57
N ARG A 125 10.20 -17.96 -40.54
CA ARG A 125 9.91 -17.70 -41.97
C ARG A 125 8.39 -17.66 -42.15
N ARG A 126 7.86 -16.58 -42.74
CA ARG A 126 6.46 -16.53 -43.19
C ARG A 126 6.27 -17.62 -44.26
N PRO A 127 5.21 -18.44 -44.18
CA PRO A 127 4.88 -19.35 -45.26
C PRO A 127 4.57 -18.52 -46.52
N GLN A 128 5.23 -18.85 -47.63
CA GLN A 128 4.92 -18.24 -48.92
C GLN A 128 3.62 -18.87 -49.44
N PRO A 129 2.70 -18.09 -50.03
CA PRO A 129 1.54 -18.68 -50.69
C PRO A 129 2.01 -19.47 -51.92
N GLU A 130 1.56 -20.72 -52.03
CA GLU A 130 1.73 -21.54 -53.23
C GLU A 130 0.94 -20.90 -54.39
N ALA A 131 1.59 -20.80 -55.55
CA ALA A 131 1.03 -20.22 -56.78
C ALA A 131 0.23 -21.24 -57.57
#